data_AF-A0A0U1D6Z4-F1
#
_entry.id   AF-A0A0U1D6Z4-F1
#
_cell.length_a   1.000
_cell.length_b   1.000
_cell.length_c   1.000
_cell.angle_alpha   90.00
_cell.angle_beta   90.00
_cell.angle_gamma   90.00
#
_symmetry.space_group_name_H-M   'P 1'
#
loop_
_entity.id
_entity.type
_entity.pdbx_description
1 polymer ?
#
loop_
_entity_poly.entity_id
_entity_poly.type
_entity_poly.pdbx_seq_one_letter_code
_entity_poly.pdbx_strand_id
1 'polypeptide(L)'
;MTLHDRFAPERLIDAACEEAGSDDFGAEGWRPGLHRLTDGLINDARLSDIGVEIANLDIMRALKNRLGVIAWRKEHPEIATKPIAAPIFIVGQPRTGTTILYDLLAQDPALRAPLTWEVDEPCPVPQPETYHDDPRIAQAQAGIDMSEQIMPGFLAFHPMGALVGQECVRITAGEFVSMIFSVQYRLPGYYRWLLYEADHAGAYRYHRIFLQHLQSGVPGQWLLKSPAHLWQLDTLLAEYPDALIVQTHRDPLNVISSIAALTHHLRRMCSDESSIAECAAQSYEEIAVGLEREMALRESAAVPTDRVIDMQYRDFVNDPWTTIKDIYQRLDRELRPDAEQRMREFLAVHPGDGGRGRYTWSDTGLQEGEVRERVRGYQDRYGVPTEQLR
;
A
#
# COMPACT_ATOMS: atom_id res chain seq x y z
N MET A 1 -30.39 -11.94 4.11
CA MET A 1 -29.73 -11.76 2.80
C MET A 1 -28.65 -12.83 2.70
N THR A 2 -28.53 -13.55 1.59
CA THR A 2 -27.48 -14.58 1.46
C THR A 2 -26.11 -13.93 1.23
N LEU A 3 -25.01 -14.69 1.41
CA LEU A 3 -23.66 -14.22 1.08
C LEU A 3 -23.55 -13.80 -0.40
N HIS A 4 -24.19 -14.56 -1.29
CA HIS A 4 -24.26 -14.26 -2.72
C HIS A 4 -25.00 -12.95 -2.98
N ASP A 5 -26.13 -12.72 -2.31
CA ASP A 5 -26.86 -11.45 -2.44
C ASP A 5 -26.09 -10.26 -1.86
N ARG A 6 -25.31 -10.48 -0.79
CA ARG A 6 -24.48 -9.42 -0.16
C ARG A 6 -23.37 -8.95 -1.06
N PHE A 7 -22.76 -9.87 -1.81
CA PHE A 7 -21.62 -9.58 -2.70
C PHE A 7 -21.98 -9.62 -4.18
N ALA A 8 -23.25 -9.55 -4.55
CA ALA A 8 -23.65 -9.38 -5.95
C ALA A 8 -23.15 -8.01 -6.46
N PRO A 9 -22.29 -7.97 -7.51
CA PRO A 9 -21.66 -6.73 -7.95
C PRO A 9 -22.64 -5.60 -8.24
N GLU A 10 -23.71 -5.88 -8.99
CA GLU A 10 -24.70 -4.84 -9.35
C GLU A 10 -25.43 -4.29 -8.12
N ARG A 11 -25.68 -5.09 -7.08
CA ARG A 11 -26.30 -4.58 -5.84
C ARG A 11 -25.38 -3.63 -5.09
N LEU A 12 -24.08 -3.92 -5.07
CA LEU A 12 -23.06 -3.06 -4.45
C LEU A 12 -22.93 -1.75 -5.22
N ILE A 13 -22.95 -1.83 -6.55
CA ILE A 13 -22.90 -0.68 -7.46
C ILE A 13 -24.13 0.20 -7.26
N ASP A 14 -25.34 -0.37 -7.31
CA ASP A 14 -26.60 0.36 -7.13
C ASP A 14 -26.63 1.09 -5.76
N ALA A 15 -26.24 0.39 -4.69
CA ALA A 15 -26.17 0.99 -3.36
C ALA A 15 -25.14 2.13 -3.30
N ALA A 16 -23.97 1.96 -3.92
CA ALA A 16 -22.95 3.00 -3.95
C ALA A 16 -23.42 4.23 -4.75
N CYS A 17 -24.13 4.02 -5.86
CA CYS A 17 -24.72 5.09 -6.66
C CYS A 17 -25.78 5.86 -5.87
N GLU A 18 -26.65 5.16 -5.13
CA GLU A 18 -27.67 5.76 -4.27
C GLU A 18 -27.03 6.61 -3.16
N GLU A 19 -26.02 6.07 -2.46
CA GLU A 19 -25.32 6.79 -1.39
C GLU A 19 -24.50 7.99 -1.90
N ALA A 20 -23.87 7.87 -3.07
CA ALA A 20 -23.04 8.93 -3.64
C ALA A 20 -23.83 9.97 -4.44
N GLY A 21 -25.07 9.67 -4.83
CA GLY A 21 -25.87 10.52 -5.70
C GLY A 21 -25.34 10.65 -7.13
N SER A 22 -24.54 9.67 -7.59
CA SER A 22 -23.91 9.64 -8.91
C SER A 22 -23.77 8.20 -9.40
N ASP A 23 -23.95 7.97 -10.70
CA ASP A 23 -23.72 6.69 -11.37
C ASP A 23 -22.50 6.71 -12.31
N ASP A 24 -21.76 7.83 -12.33
CA ASP A 24 -20.61 8.05 -13.20
C ASP A 24 -19.31 7.61 -12.51
N PHE A 25 -18.90 6.36 -12.76
CA PHE A 25 -17.62 5.81 -12.30
C PHE A 25 -16.43 6.20 -13.20
N GLY A 26 -16.64 7.05 -14.22
CA GLY A 26 -15.60 7.44 -15.16
C GLY A 26 -15.24 6.31 -16.13
N ALA A 27 -13.97 6.21 -16.50
CA ALA A 27 -13.53 5.20 -17.47
C ALA A 27 -13.76 3.76 -16.96
N GLU A 28 -14.11 2.87 -17.90
CA GLU A 28 -14.18 1.42 -17.70
C GLU A 28 -12.82 0.83 -17.29
N GLY A 29 -12.85 -0.37 -16.71
CA GLY A 29 -11.63 -1.09 -16.29
C GLY A 29 -11.69 -1.68 -14.88
N TRP A 30 -12.49 -1.08 -14.00
CA TRP A 30 -12.61 -1.44 -12.58
C TRP A 30 -13.54 -2.65 -12.32
N ARG A 31 -14.56 -2.86 -13.16
CA ARG A 31 -15.57 -3.93 -12.99
C ARG A 31 -14.98 -5.34 -12.97
N PRO A 32 -14.03 -5.73 -13.85
CA PRO A 32 -13.40 -7.05 -13.77
C PRO A 32 -12.76 -7.35 -12.41
N GLY A 33 -12.07 -6.36 -11.81
CA GLY A 33 -11.49 -6.51 -10.47
C GLY A 33 -12.55 -6.69 -9.38
N LEU A 34 -13.64 -5.92 -9.44
CA LEU A 34 -14.77 -6.07 -8.52
C LEU A 34 -15.39 -7.46 -8.62
N HIS A 35 -15.59 -7.98 -9.84
CA HIS A 35 -16.15 -9.31 -10.05
C HIS A 35 -15.22 -10.39 -9.51
N ARG A 36 -13.90 -10.29 -9.72
CA ARG A 36 -12.92 -11.23 -9.15
C ARG A 36 -12.90 -11.18 -7.62
N LEU A 37 -12.98 -9.99 -7.05
CA LEU A 37 -13.00 -9.79 -5.60
C LEU A 37 -14.25 -10.42 -4.98
N THR A 38 -15.43 -10.07 -5.48
CA THR A 38 -16.71 -10.57 -4.97
C THR A 38 -16.85 -12.09 -5.12
N ASP A 39 -16.43 -12.65 -6.26
CA ASP A 39 -16.38 -14.09 -6.47
C ASP A 39 -15.49 -14.79 -5.43
N GLY A 40 -14.29 -14.26 -5.19
CA GLY A 40 -13.39 -14.79 -4.16
C GLY A 40 -13.92 -14.62 -2.73
N LEU A 41 -14.64 -13.53 -2.42
CA LEU A 41 -15.27 -13.34 -1.11
C LEU A 41 -16.38 -14.36 -0.85
N ILE A 42 -17.12 -14.73 -1.89
CA ILE A 42 -18.19 -15.74 -1.81
C ILE A 42 -17.62 -17.15 -1.69
N ASN A 43 -16.60 -17.48 -2.49
CA ASN A 43 -16.17 -18.86 -2.69
C ASN A 43 -14.91 -19.27 -1.91
N ASP A 44 -13.99 -18.33 -1.65
CA ASP A 44 -12.65 -18.65 -1.13
C ASP A 44 -12.33 -18.04 0.24
N ALA A 45 -12.90 -16.88 0.56
CA ALA A 45 -12.47 -16.04 1.68
C ALA A 45 -12.83 -16.60 3.06
N ARG A 46 -13.81 -17.51 3.14
CA ARG A 46 -14.28 -18.14 4.39
C ARG A 46 -14.60 -17.09 5.46
N LEU A 47 -15.37 -16.08 5.07
CA LEU A 47 -15.66 -14.96 5.95
C LEU A 47 -16.50 -15.40 7.16
N SER A 48 -16.18 -14.86 8.33
CA SER A 48 -17.10 -14.86 9.47
C SER A 48 -18.19 -13.79 9.26
N ASP A 49 -19.24 -13.79 10.09
CA ASP A 49 -20.32 -12.79 9.98
C ASP A 49 -19.80 -11.35 10.06
N ILE A 50 -18.84 -11.07 10.95
CA ILE A 50 -18.20 -9.75 11.03
C ILE A 50 -17.32 -9.47 9.80
N GLY A 51 -16.65 -10.49 9.27
CA GLY A 51 -15.85 -10.37 8.05
C GLY A 51 -16.67 -10.03 6.81
N VAL A 52 -17.92 -10.51 6.74
CA VAL A 52 -18.87 -10.14 5.68
C VAL A 52 -19.17 -8.64 5.72
N GLU A 53 -19.38 -8.09 6.91
CA GLU A 53 -19.67 -6.66 7.08
C GLU A 53 -18.43 -5.80 6.78
N ILE A 54 -17.25 -6.19 7.27
CA ILE A 54 -15.99 -5.49 6.98
C ILE A 54 -15.70 -5.47 5.47
N ALA A 55 -15.81 -6.61 4.79
CA ALA A 55 -15.57 -6.71 3.35
C ALA A 55 -16.55 -5.88 2.52
N ASN A 56 -17.82 -5.84 2.93
CA ASN A 56 -18.80 -4.97 2.29
C ASN A 56 -18.45 -3.48 2.49
N LEU A 57 -18.07 -3.07 3.70
CA LEU A 57 -17.66 -1.69 3.96
C LEU A 57 -16.42 -1.27 3.16
N ASP A 58 -15.44 -2.16 3.00
CA ASP A 58 -14.26 -1.90 2.16
C ASP A 58 -14.63 -1.71 0.69
N ILE A 59 -15.50 -2.55 0.13
CA ILE A 59 -15.97 -2.41 -1.26
C ILE A 59 -16.79 -1.12 -1.43
N MET A 60 -17.73 -0.86 -0.51
CA MET A 60 -18.56 0.34 -0.55
C MET A 60 -17.71 1.61 -0.46
N ARG A 61 -16.67 1.62 0.38
CA ARG A 61 -15.71 2.73 0.43
C ARG A 61 -15.00 2.94 -0.90
N ALA A 62 -14.48 1.87 -1.51
CA ALA A 62 -13.79 1.95 -2.80
C ALA A 62 -14.71 2.49 -3.91
N LEU A 63 -15.95 2.02 -3.99
CA LEU A 63 -16.95 2.49 -4.97
C LEU A 63 -17.31 3.97 -4.75
N LYS A 64 -17.64 4.36 -3.51
CA LYS A 64 -18.02 5.74 -3.19
C LYS A 64 -16.89 6.72 -3.40
N ASN A 65 -15.66 6.36 -3.03
CA ASN A 65 -14.49 7.19 -3.25
C ASN A 65 -14.25 7.40 -4.75
N ARG A 66 -14.42 6.36 -5.58
CA ARG A 66 -14.36 6.50 -7.04
C ARG A 66 -15.43 7.45 -7.57
N LEU A 67 -16.69 7.26 -7.20
CA LEU A 67 -17.80 8.13 -7.62
C LEU A 67 -17.56 9.59 -7.26
N GLY A 68 -17.15 9.87 -6.01
CA GLY A 68 -16.89 11.23 -5.54
C GLY A 68 -15.71 11.90 -6.26
N VAL A 69 -14.60 11.18 -6.43
CA VAL A 69 -13.41 11.69 -7.12
C VAL A 69 -13.71 11.98 -8.60
N ILE A 70 -14.47 11.11 -9.27
CA ILE A 70 -14.86 11.32 -10.67
C ILE A 70 -15.85 12.47 -10.81
N ALA A 71 -16.84 12.58 -9.91
CA ALA A 71 -17.79 13.69 -9.91
C ALA A 71 -17.06 15.03 -9.75
N TRP A 72 -16.14 15.14 -8.77
CA TRP A 72 -15.32 16.34 -8.59
C TRP A 72 -14.52 16.69 -9.84
N ARG A 73 -13.85 15.71 -10.45
CA ARG A 73 -13.07 15.89 -11.67
C ARG A 73 -13.91 16.36 -12.86
N LYS A 74 -15.16 15.90 -12.97
CA LYS A 74 -16.09 16.30 -14.03
C LYS A 74 -16.52 17.75 -13.89
N GLU A 75 -16.71 18.21 -12.66
CA GLU A 75 -17.01 19.61 -12.34
C GLU A 75 -15.78 20.52 -12.51
N HIS A 76 -14.58 19.97 -12.37
CA HIS A 76 -13.29 20.69 -12.39
C HIS A 76 -12.33 20.09 -13.44
N PRO A 77 -12.67 20.17 -14.75
CA PRO A 77 -11.91 19.52 -15.81
C PRO A 77 -10.46 19.99 -15.93
N GLU A 78 -10.13 21.19 -15.46
CA GLU A 78 -8.77 21.73 -15.44
C GLU A 78 -7.80 20.90 -14.58
N ILE A 79 -8.31 20.19 -13.57
CA ILE A 79 -7.51 19.28 -12.72
C ILE A 79 -6.81 18.22 -13.57
N ALA A 80 -7.43 17.78 -14.67
CA ALA A 80 -6.88 16.72 -15.50
C ALA A 80 -5.52 17.06 -16.11
N THR A 81 -5.25 18.37 -16.31
CA THR A 81 -4.02 18.88 -16.89
C THR A 81 -2.92 19.17 -15.86
N LYS A 82 -3.25 19.15 -14.56
CA LYS A 82 -2.27 19.43 -13.49
C LYS A 82 -1.25 18.29 -13.38
N PRO A 83 0.06 18.56 -13.50
CA PRO A 83 1.07 17.51 -13.44
C PRO A 83 1.24 17.00 -12.01
N ILE A 84 1.54 15.70 -11.89
CA ILE A 84 2.14 15.09 -10.70
C ILE A 84 3.64 15.15 -10.93
N ALA A 85 4.28 16.24 -10.53
CA ALA A 85 5.68 16.51 -10.87
C ALA A 85 6.65 15.80 -9.91
N ALA A 86 7.57 15.03 -10.47
CA ALA A 86 8.64 14.30 -9.79
C ALA A 86 8.20 13.60 -8.48
N PRO A 87 7.14 12.77 -8.49
CA PRO A 87 6.69 12.07 -7.30
C PRO A 87 7.79 11.12 -6.78
N ILE A 88 7.98 11.09 -5.46
CA ILE A 88 8.90 10.16 -4.81
C ILE A 88 8.12 8.91 -4.41
N PHE A 89 8.49 7.76 -4.95
CA PHE A 89 7.94 6.47 -4.59
C PHE A 89 8.95 5.67 -3.76
N ILE A 90 8.56 5.30 -2.55
CA ILE A 90 9.24 4.28 -1.76
C ILE A 90 8.69 2.92 -2.20
N VAL A 91 9.57 2.08 -2.73
CA VAL A 91 9.26 0.73 -3.20
C VAL A 91 10.14 -0.28 -2.50
N GLY A 92 9.73 -1.55 -2.53
CA GLY A 92 10.47 -2.64 -1.90
C GLY A 92 9.51 -3.64 -1.30
N GLN A 93 10.05 -4.79 -0.89
CA GLN A 93 9.20 -5.80 -0.28
C GLN A 93 8.62 -5.32 1.05
N PRO A 94 7.48 -5.86 1.51
CA PRO A 94 6.98 -5.57 2.84
C PRO A 94 8.08 -5.81 3.90
N ARG A 95 8.05 -5.10 5.03
CA ARG A 95 8.97 -5.35 6.18
C ARG A 95 10.47 -5.12 5.89
N THR A 96 10.80 -4.37 4.84
CA THR A 96 12.16 -3.90 4.49
C THR A 96 12.49 -2.49 5.03
N GLY A 97 11.68 -1.96 5.95
CA GLY A 97 11.83 -0.61 6.48
C GLY A 97 11.10 0.49 5.70
N THR A 98 10.32 0.14 4.66
CA THR A 98 9.54 1.11 3.88
C THR A 98 8.62 1.98 4.73
N THR A 99 7.91 1.40 5.71
CA THR A 99 6.98 2.16 6.57
C THR A 99 7.70 3.21 7.40
N ILE A 100 8.73 2.84 8.16
CA ILE A 100 9.45 3.81 8.99
C ILE A 100 10.18 4.86 8.15
N LEU A 101 10.74 4.49 7.00
CA LEU A 101 11.32 5.46 6.07
C LEU A 101 10.24 6.45 5.58
N TYR A 102 9.09 5.94 5.13
CA TYR A 102 7.97 6.75 4.66
C TYR A 102 7.46 7.71 5.74
N ASP A 103 7.28 7.22 6.96
CA ASP A 103 6.78 8.03 8.07
C ASP A 103 7.77 9.15 8.45
N LEU A 104 9.08 8.88 8.42
CA LEU A 104 10.09 9.91 8.64
C LEU A 104 10.08 10.92 7.50
N LEU A 105 10.15 10.49 6.25
CA LEU A 105 10.14 11.41 5.10
C LEU A 105 8.84 12.25 5.04
N ALA A 106 7.71 11.70 5.48
CA ALA A 106 6.44 12.41 5.57
C ALA A 106 6.44 13.58 6.58
N GLN A 107 7.44 13.67 7.47
CA GLN A 107 7.59 14.79 8.40
C GLN A 107 8.17 16.06 7.75
N ASP A 108 8.77 15.96 6.56
CA ASP A 108 9.28 17.11 5.82
C ASP A 108 8.11 17.91 5.23
N PRO A 109 7.90 19.19 5.61
CA PRO A 109 6.78 19.97 5.10
C PRO A 109 6.90 20.32 3.61
N ALA A 110 8.03 20.02 2.95
CA ALA A 110 8.17 20.11 1.50
C ALA A 110 7.73 18.83 0.75
N LEU A 111 7.34 17.79 1.48
CA LEU A 111 6.76 16.55 0.95
C LEU A 111 5.31 16.44 1.36
N ARG A 112 4.55 15.75 0.52
CA ARG A 112 3.13 15.51 0.74
C ARG A 112 2.86 14.01 0.65
N ALA A 113 2.69 13.38 1.80
CA ALA A 113 2.14 12.04 1.90
C ALA A 113 0.60 12.12 1.90
N PRO A 114 -0.13 11.30 1.12
CA PRO A 114 -1.56 11.12 1.33
C PRO A 114 -1.81 10.58 2.73
N LEU A 115 -2.57 11.28 3.56
CA LEU A 115 -2.86 10.85 4.92
C LEU A 115 -4.04 9.88 4.95
N THR A 116 -4.12 9.02 5.96
CA THR A 116 -5.20 8.02 6.09
C THR A 116 -6.58 8.63 5.95
N TRP A 117 -6.86 9.75 6.63
CA TRP A 117 -8.19 10.39 6.56
C TRP A 117 -8.53 10.90 5.15
N GLU A 118 -7.53 11.37 4.38
CA GLU A 118 -7.72 11.88 3.02
C GLU A 118 -7.99 10.76 2.02
N VAL A 119 -7.34 9.61 2.22
CA VAL A 119 -7.51 8.45 1.33
C VAL A 119 -8.79 7.69 1.63
N ASP A 120 -9.13 7.58 2.92
CA ASP A 120 -10.36 6.90 3.36
C ASP A 120 -11.61 7.72 3.01
N GLU A 121 -11.55 9.05 3.13
CA GLU A 121 -12.66 9.97 2.84
C GLU A 121 -12.18 11.17 1.98
N PRO A 122 -11.93 10.99 0.68
CA PRO A 122 -11.35 12.03 -0.18
C PRO A 122 -12.31 13.17 -0.53
N CYS A 123 -13.61 13.00 -0.27
CA CYS A 123 -14.65 13.96 -0.64
C CYS A 123 -15.35 14.50 0.62
N PRO A 124 -15.56 15.83 0.74
CA PRO A 124 -15.14 16.89 -0.20
C PRO A 124 -13.62 17.01 -0.29
N VAL A 125 -13.06 17.62 -1.34
CA VAL A 125 -11.60 17.75 -1.44
C VAL A 125 -11.04 18.50 -0.21
N PRO A 126 -9.91 18.05 0.40
CA PRO A 126 -9.28 18.77 1.51
C PRO A 126 -9.03 20.25 1.21
N GLN A 127 -9.32 21.14 2.15
CA GLN A 127 -9.10 22.58 2.00
C GLN A 127 -7.89 23.04 2.82
N PRO A 128 -7.03 23.95 2.31
CA PRO A 128 -5.89 24.46 3.06
C PRO A 128 -6.26 25.08 4.42
N GLU A 129 -7.40 25.78 4.49
CA GLU A 129 -7.84 26.53 5.67
C GLU A 129 -8.21 25.62 6.85
N THR A 130 -8.71 24.43 6.56
CA THR A 130 -9.17 23.45 7.56
C THR A 130 -8.31 22.19 7.56
N TYR A 131 -7.14 22.20 6.92
CA TYR A 131 -6.41 20.97 6.65
C TYR A 131 -5.97 20.22 7.91
N HIS A 132 -5.68 20.96 8.99
CA HIS A 132 -5.19 20.40 10.25
C HIS A 132 -6.29 20.07 11.26
N ASP A 133 -7.52 20.53 11.03
CA ASP A 133 -8.69 20.36 11.91
C ASP A 133 -9.95 19.93 11.15
N ASP A 134 -9.77 19.34 9.95
CA ASP A 134 -10.84 18.78 9.13
C ASP A 134 -11.62 17.74 9.96
N PRO A 135 -12.96 17.82 10.02
CA PRO A 135 -13.76 16.91 10.85
C PRO A 135 -13.61 15.44 10.45
N ARG A 136 -13.14 15.13 9.24
CA ARG A 136 -12.87 13.76 8.79
C ARG A 136 -11.66 13.15 9.48
N ILE A 137 -10.74 13.95 10.00
CA ILE A 137 -9.61 13.46 10.81
C ILE A 137 -10.14 12.74 12.04
N ALA A 138 -11.08 13.37 12.77
CA ALA A 138 -11.69 12.77 13.95
C ALA A 138 -12.54 11.53 13.61
N GLN A 139 -13.24 11.54 12.46
CA GLN A 139 -14.01 10.40 11.98
C GLN A 139 -13.13 9.19 11.64
N ALA A 140 -12.05 9.43 10.89
CA ALA A 140 -11.06 8.41 10.56
C ALA A 140 -10.42 7.83 11.83
N GLN A 141 -10.05 8.70 12.79
CA GLN A 141 -9.49 8.23 14.06
C GLN A 141 -10.48 7.39 14.86
N ALA A 142 -11.76 7.78 14.92
CA ALA A 142 -12.78 7.00 15.60
C ALA A 142 -12.98 5.61 14.95
N GLY A 143 -12.87 5.51 13.62
CA GLY A 143 -12.89 4.22 12.91
C GLY A 143 -11.70 3.33 13.26
N ILE A 144 -10.51 3.92 13.37
CA ILE A 144 -9.28 3.22 13.81
C ILE A 144 -9.42 2.75 15.26
N ASP A 145 -9.90 3.60 16.16
CA ASP A 145 -10.08 3.26 17.58
C ASP A 145 -11.13 2.14 17.77
N MET A 146 -12.17 2.12 16.92
CA MET A 146 -13.16 1.04 16.91
C MET A 146 -12.53 -0.31 16.53
N SER A 147 -11.54 -0.34 15.62
CA SER A 147 -10.85 -1.58 15.25
C SER A 147 -10.12 -2.22 16.44
N GLU A 148 -9.54 -1.41 17.33
CA GLU A 148 -8.90 -1.87 18.57
C GLU A 148 -9.93 -2.40 19.58
N GLN A 149 -11.15 -1.84 19.61
CA GLN A 149 -12.23 -2.33 20.47
C GLN A 149 -12.78 -3.69 19.99
N ILE A 150 -12.88 -3.87 18.67
CA ILE A 150 -13.32 -5.14 18.05
C ILE A 150 -12.21 -6.19 18.20
N MET A 151 -10.95 -5.80 18.01
CA MET A 151 -9.78 -6.66 18.14
C MET A 151 -8.74 -6.03 19.07
N PRO A 152 -8.82 -6.30 20.39
CA PRO A 152 -7.83 -5.80 21.33
C PRO A 152 -6.40 -6.23 20.98
N GLY A 153 -5.48 -5.27 20.95
CA GLY A 153 -4.08 -5.42 20.58
C GLY A 153 -3.79 -5.25 19.09
N PHE A 154 -4.79 -4.98 18.24
CA PHE A 154 -4.60 -4.84 16.80
C PHE A 154 -3.63 -3.71 16.44
N LEU A 155 -3.77 -2.53 17.05
CA LEU A 155 -2.91 -1.37 16.76
C LEU A 155 -1.46 -1.58 17.21
N ALA A 156 -1.20 -2.51 18.13
CA ALA A 156 0.16 -2.89 18.49
C ALA A 156 0.85 -3.71 17.36
N PHE A 157 0.10 -4.46 16.57
CA PHE A 157 0.60 -5.25 15.44
C PHE A 157 0.55 -4.50 14.11
N HIS A 158 -0.41 -3.59 13.96
CA HIS A 158 -0.59 -2.76 12.78
C HIS A 158 -0.83 -1.30 13.21
N PRO A 159 0.25 -0.55 13.49
CA PRO A 159 0.13 0.86 13.87
C PRO A 159 -0.56 1.65 12.75
N MET A 160 -1.63 2.35 13.12
CA MET A 160 -2.42 3.19 12.23
C MET A 160 -2.77 4.49 12.96
N GLY A 161 -2.98 5.55 12.19
CA GLY A 161 -3.49 6.82 12.70
C GLY A 161 -4.07 7.64 11.56
N ALA A 162 -5.05 8.48 11.88
CA ALA A 162 -5.71 9.32 10.88
C ALA A 162 -4.70 10.22 10.13
N LEU A 163 -3.68 10.71 10.84
CA LEU A 163 -2.64 11.62 10.36
C LEU A 163 -1.34 10.91 9.92
N VAL A 164 -1.33 9.58 9.84
CA VAL A 164 -0.19 8.82 9.33
C VAL A 164 -0.32 8.70 7.80
N GLY A 165 0.82 8.67 7.11
CA GLY A 165 0.85 8.45 5.67
C GLY A 165 0.23 7.10 5.30
N GLN A 166 -0.64 7.10 4.30
CA GLN A 166 -1.33 5.92 3.81
C GLN A 166 -0.62 5.33 2.57
N GLU A 167 -0.72 4.01 2.41
CA GLU A 167 -0.18 3.29 1.27
C GLU A 167 -1.06 3.44 0.02
N CYS A 168 -0.40 3.47 -1.15
CA CYS A 168 -1.08 3.60 -2.44
C CYS A 168 -2.06 2.44 -2.75
N VAL A 169 -1.92 1.29 -2.08
CA VAL A 169 -2.84 0.15 -2.20
C VAL A 169 -4.27 0.52 -1.80
N ARG A 170 -4.43 1.46 -0.87
CA ARG A 170 -5.74 1.95 -0.44
C ARG A 170 -6.38 2.84 -1.52
N ILE A 171 -5.57 3.56 -2.30
CA ILE A 171 -6.02 4.34 -3.46
C ILE A 171 -6.40 3.41 -4.61
N THR A 172 -5.53 2.45 -4.98
CA THR A 172 -5.80 1.53 -6.11
C THR A 172 -6.94 0.55 -5.84
N ALA A 173 -7.41 0.45 -4.59
CA ALA A 173 -8.64 -0.25 -4.25
C ALA A 173 -9.86 0.27 -5.04
N GLY A 174 -9.89 1.56 -5.41
CA GLY A 174 -10.93 2.15 -6.25
C GLY A 174 -10.92 1.69 -7.72
N GLU A 175 -9.88 0.97 -8.17
CA GLU A 175 -9.85 0.27 -9.46
C GLU A 175 -10.07 -1.25 -9.28
N PHE A 176 -10.17 -1.73 -8.03
CA PHE A 176 -10.19 -3.16 -7.68
C PHE A 176 -8.99 -3.97 -8.21
N VAL A 177 -7.87 -3.28 -8.42
CA VAL A 177 -6.56 -3.83 -8.77
C VAL A 177 -5.59 -3.46 -7.64
N SER A 178 -5.72 -4.16 -6.50
CA SER A 178 -4.97 -3.81 -5.30
C SER A 178 -4.68 -5.02 -4.43
N MET A 179 -3.44 -5.11 -3.94
CA MET A 179 -3.03 -6.14 -2.99
C MET A 179 -3.72 -6.02 -1.62
N ILE A 180 -4.35 -4.87 -1.31
CA ILE A 180 -5.01 -4.67 -0.01
C ILE A 180 -6.04 -5.77 0.26
N PHE A 181 -6.76 -6.21 -0.79
CA PHE A 181 -7.77 -7.24 -0.68
C PHE A 181 -7.15 -8.62 -0.44
N SER A 182 -6.08 -8.99 -1.14
CA SER A 182 -5.45 -10.32 -0.97
C SER A 182 -4.65 -10.44 0.32
N VAL A 183 -4.22 -9.32 0.91
CA VAL A 183 -3.60 -9.30 2.24
C VAL A 183 -4.66 -9.44 3.33
N GLN A 184 -5.78 -8.75 3.20
CA GLN A 184 -6.84 -8.74 4.22
C GLN A 184 -7.75 -9.97 4.16
N TYR A 185 -7.99 -10.51 2.97
CA TYR A 185 -8.89 -11.64 2.71
C TYR A 185 -8.15 -12.81 2.06
N ARG A 186 -8.65 -14.02 2.29
CA ARG A 186 -8.11 -15.24 1.67
C ARG A 186 -8.64 -15.38 0.23
N LEU A 187 -7.92 -14.82 -0.74
CA LEU A 187 -8.37 -14.74 -2.13
C LEU A 187 -7.36 -15.33 -3.14
N PRO A 188 -7.17 -16.66 -3.19
CA PRO A 188 -6.17 -17.32 -4.02
C PRO A 188 -6.33 -17.04 -5.52
N GLY A 189 -7.57 -17.02 -6.03
CA GLY A 189 -7.84 -16.66 -7.42
C GLY A 189 -7.55 -15.19 -7.73
N TYR A 190 -7.93 -14.29 -6.83
CA TYR A 190 -7.74 -12.85 -7.00
C TYR A 190 -6.27 -12.45 -7.01
N TYR A 191 -5.45 -12.89 -6.04
CA TYR A 191 -4.05 -12.44 -6.00
C TYR A 191 -3.24 -12.94 -7.20
N ARG A 192 -3.53 -14.15 -7.70
CA ARG A 192 -2.88 -14.67 -8.91
C ARG A 192 -3.31 -13.89 -10.15
N TRP A 193 -4.62 -13.62 -10.29
CA TRP A 193 -5.11 -12.73 -11.35
C TRP A 193 -4.45 -11.34 -11.26
N LEU A 194 -4.37 -10.76 -10.06
CA LEU A 194 -3.71 -9.48 -9.82
C LEU A 194 -2.24 -9.51 -10.25
N LEU A 195 -1.51 -10.58 -9.93
CA LEU A 195 -0.09 -10.69 -10.20
C LEU A 195 0.22 -10.92 -11.68
N TYR A 196 -0.59 -11.72 -12.39
CA TYR A 196 -0.25 -12.22 -13.73
C TYR A 196 -1.11 -11.67 -14.88
N GLU A 197 -2.33 -11.20 -14.60
CA GLU A 197 -3.33 -10.90 -15.64
C GLU A 197 -3.93 -9.49 -15.55
N ALA A 198 -3.96 -8.87 -14.38
CA ALA A 198 -4.64 -7.59 -14.17
C ALA A 198 -3.97 -6.42 -14.94
N ASP A 199 -4.79 -5.48 -15.43
CA ASP A 199 -4.32 -4.21 -16.02
C ASP A 199 -3.89 -3.24 -14.91
N HIS A 200 -2.61 -3.25 -14.57
CA HIS A 200 -2.04 -2.29 -13.63
C HIS A 200 -1.95 -0.87 -14.21
N ALA A 201 -1.97 -0.70 -15.53
CA ALA A 201 -1.96 0.62 -16.14
C ALA A 201 -3.27 1.37 -15.80
N GLY A 202 -4.40 0.66 -15.75
CA GLY A 202 -5.66 1.18 -15.22
C GLY A 202 -5.53 1.67 -13.78
N ALA A 203 -4.91 0.86 -12.92
CA ALA A 203 -4.69 1.20 -11.52
C ALA A 203 -3.85 2.47 -11.35
N TYR A 204 -2.76 2.61 -12.12
CA TYR A 204 -1.90 3.81 -12.05
C TYR A 204 -2.55 5.05 -12.65
N ARG A 205 -3.36 4.92 -13.71
CA ARG A 205 -4.19 6.02 -14.24
C ARG A 205 -5.17 6.53 -13.18
N TYR A 206 -5.89 5.63 -12.50
CA TYR A 206 -6.80 6.02 -11.43
C TYR A 206 -6.04 6.59 -10.22
N HIS A 207 -4.90 6.02 -9.86
CA HIS A 207 -4.02 6.57 -8.83
C HIS A 207 -3.63 8.01 -9.15
N ARG A 208 -3.28 8.34 -10.40
CA ARG A 208 -2.96 9.72 -10.81
C ARG A 208 -4.18 10.64 -10.67
N ILE A 209 -5.36 10.16 -11.08
CA ILE A 209 -6.62 10.90 -10.93
C ILE A 209 -6.87 11.24 -9.46
N PHE A 210 -6.67 10.27 -8.56
CA PHE A 210 -6.84 10.46 -7.12
C PHE A 210 -5.83 11.46 -6.53
N LEU A 211 -4.57 11.38 -6.93
CA LEU A 211 -3.56 12.36 -6.49
C LEU A 211 -3.86 13.76 -7.03
N GLN A 212 -4.28 13.89 -8.28
CA GLN A 212 -4.70 15.17 -8.86
C GLN A 212 -5.91 15.75 -8.11
N HIS A 213 -6.84 14.88 -7.66
CA HIS A 213 -7.97 15.27 -6.82
C HIS A 213 -7.49 15.88 -5.51
N LEU A 214 -6.68 15.18 -4.72
CA LEU A 214 -6.15 15.72 -3.46
C LEU A 214 -5.29 16.99 -3.68
N GLN A 215 -4.48 17.02 -4.75
CA GLN A 215 -3.64 18.15 -5.14
C GLN A 215 -4.45 19.38 -5.53
N SER A 216 -5.71 19.20 -5.96
CA SER A 216 -6.58 20.32 -6.34
C SER A 216 -7.01 21.17 -5.15
N GLY A 217 -7.06 20.59 -3.96
CA GLY A 217 -7.31 21.29 -2.71
C GLY A 217 -6.01 21.71 -2.02
N VAL A 218 -5.18 20.75 -1.65
CA VAL A 218 -3.89 21.01 -0.99
C VAL A 218 -2.76 20.49 -1.87
N PRO A 219 -1.88 21.35 -2.43
CA PRO A 219 -0.80 20.91 -3.31
C PRO A 219 0.48 20.54 -2.55
N GLY A 220 1.36 19.78 -3.19
CA GLY A 220 2.69 19.46 -2.69
C GLY A 220 3.40 18.45 -3.60
N GLN A 221 4.71 18.24 -3.39
CA GLN A 221 5.41 17.14 -4.06
C GLN A 221 5.07 15.82 -3.37
N TRP A 222 4.51 14.89 -4.13
CA TRP A 222 4.03 13.63 -3.59
C TRP A 222 5.16 12.74 -3.09
N LEU A 223 5.00 12.24 -1.86
CA LEU A 223 5.74 11.12 -1.31
C LEU A 223 4.75 9.96 -1.20
N LEU A 224 5.08 8.83 -1.80
CA LEU A 224 4.18 7.72 -2.05
C LEU A 224 4.85 6.41 -1.67
N LYS A 225 4.08 5.41 -1.27
CA LYS A 225 4.63 4.11 -0.87
C LYS A 225 3.64 2.98 -1.10
N SER A 226 4.15 1.89 -1.65
CA SER A 226 3.48 0.58 -1.65
C SER A 226 4.46 -0.52 -2.05
N PRO A 227 4.42 -1.70 -1.40
CA PRO A 227 5.13 -2.87 -1.89
C PRO A 227 4.69 -3.34 -3.28
N ALA A 228 3.41 -3.17 -3.63
CA ALA A 228 2.87 -3.57 -4.94
C ALA A 228 3.52 -2.84 -6.11
N HIS A 229 4.11 -1.66 -5.88
CA HIS A 229 4.81 -0.92 -6.92
C HIS A 229 5.97 -1.71 -7.52
N LEU A 230 6.61 -2.59 -6.73
CA LEU A 230 7.74 -3.39 -7.18
C LEU A 230 7.36 -4.40 -8.28
N TRP A 231 6.10 -4.89 -8.28
CA TRP A 231 5.63 -5.90 -9.24
C TRP A 231 5.49 -5.38 -10.67
N GLN A 232 5.32 -4.06 -10.82
CA GLN A 232 4.91 -3.39 -12.06
C GLN A 232 5.58 -2.01 -12.16
N LEU A 233 6.87 -1.96 -11.82
CA LEU A 233 7.64 -0.71 -11.79
C LEU A 233 7.73 -0.07 -13.19
N ASP A 234 7.71 -0.88 -14.25
CA ASP A 234 7.61 -0.44 -15.64
C ASP A 234 6.32 0.36 -15.91
N THR A 235 5.19 -0.16 -15.43
CA THR A 235 3.88 0.48 -15.58
C THR A 235 3.79 1.75 -14.74
N LEU A 236 4.38 1.74 -13.54
CA LEU A 236 4.52 2.94 -12.70
C LEU A 236 5.28 4.03 -13.44
N LEU A 237 6.46 3.70 -13.99
CA LEU A 237 7.30 4.67 -14.69
C LEU A 237 6.70 5.12 -16.03
N ALA A 238 5.85 4.31 -16.66
CA ALA A 238 5.09 4.73 -17.83
C ALA A 238 4.04 5.81 -17.48
N GLU A 239 3.38 5.71 -16.32
CA GLU A 239 2.40 6.72 -15.87
C GLU A 239 3.07 7.94 -15.22
N TYR A 240 4.22 7.76 -14.55
CA TYR A 240 5.02 8.80 -13.90
C TYR A 240 6.47 8.80 -14.43
N PRO A 241 6.72 9.33 -15.65
CA PRO A 241 8.05 9.24 -16.28
C PRO A 241 9.16 9.99 -15.54
N ASP A 242 8.81 10.94 -14.69
CA ASP A 242 9.75 11.72 -13.89
C ASP A 242 9.82 11.27 -12.41
N ALA A 243 9.22 10.13 -12.07
CA ALA A 243 9.24 9.57 -10.73
C ALA A 243 10.67 9.35 -10.21
N LEU A 244 10.83 9.54 -8.90
CA LEU A 244 12.04 9.26 -8.15
C LEU A 244 11.76 8.04 -7.27
N ILE A 245 12.61 7.02 -7.34
CA ILE A 245 12.38 5.74 -6.67
C ILE A 245 13.37 5.59 -5.52
N VAL A 246 12.87 5.32 -4.32
CA VAL A 246 13.69 4.84 -3.19
C VAL A 246 13.34 3.38 -2.96
N GLN A 247 14.24 2.48 -3.34
CA GLN A 247 14.04 1.04 -3.24
C GLN A 247 14.69 0.50 -1.97
N THR A 248 13.92 -0.20 -1.14
CA THR A 248 14.42 -0.76 0.12
C THR A 248 14.74 -2.26 -0.04
N HIS A 249 15.85 -2.67 0.58
CA HIS A 249 16.37 -4.03 0.46
C HIS A 249 16.54 -4.73 1.81
N ARG A 250 16.09 -5.98 1.89
CA ARG A 250 16.23 -6.87 3.06
C ARG A 250 16.24 -8.33 2.64
N ASP A 251 16.74 -9.23 3.50
CA ASP A 251 16.70 -10.68 3.28
C ASP A 251 15.25 -11.16 2.98
N PRO A 252 14.97 -11.67 1.76
CA PRO A 252 13.63 -12.09 1.38
C PRO A 252 13.01 -13.16 2.28
N LEU A 253 13.81 -14.04 2.89
CA LEU A 253 13.26 -15.10 3.75
C LEU A 253 12.73 -14.53 5.07
N ASN A 254 13.44 -13.57 5.67
CA ASN A 254 12.94 -12.85 6.84
C ASN A 254 11.69 -12.03 6.50
N VAL A 255 11.65 -11.46 5.29
CA VAL A 255 10.46 -10.78 4.80
C VAL A 255 9.28 -11.74 4.69
N ILE A 256 9.43 -12.88 4.00
CA ILE A 256 8.36 -13.90 3.82
C ILE A 256 7.76 -14.31 5.16
N SER A 257 8.58 -14.67 6.15
CA SER A 257 8.07 -15.03 7.48
C SER A 257 7.28 -13.90 8.14
N SER A 258 7.79 -12.68 8.05
CA SER A 258 7.15 -11.53 8.70
C SER A 258 5.84 -11.13 8.03
N ILE A 259 5.77 -11.13 6.69
CA ILE A 259 4.53 -10.79 5.98
C ILE A 259 3.50 -11.91 6.07
N ALA A 260 3.92 -13.18 6.07
CA ALA A 260 3.02 -14.32 6.28
C ALA A 260 2.33 -14.24 7.65
N ALA A 261 3.08 -13.88 8.70
CA ALA A 261 2.51 -13.65 10.01
C ALA A 261 1.53 -12.47 10.00
N LEU A 262 1.87 -11.32 9.41
CA LEU A 262 0.97 -10.17 9.32
C LEU A 262 -0.33 -10.52 8.58
N THR A 263 -0.24 -11.08 7.38
CA THR A 263 -1.38 -11.53 6.56
C THR A 263 -2.25 -12.53 7.33
N HIS A 264 -1.64 -13.45 8.08
CA HIS A 264 -2.38 -14.38 8.92
C HIS A 264 -3.23 -13.66 9.96
N HIS A 265 -2.69 -12.68 10.68
CA HIS A 265 -3.45 -11.91 11.69
C HIS A 265 -4.54 -11.05 11.06
N LEU A 266 -4.24 -10.38 9.96
CA LEU A 266 -5.23 -9.54 9.25
C LEU A 266 -6.43 -10.38 8.77
N ARG A 267 -6.17 -11.57 8.22
CA ARG A 267 -7.24 -12.50 7.80
C ARG A 267 -8.08 -12.99 8.96
N ARG A 268 -7.48 -13.19 10.14
CA ARG A 268 -8.22 -13.59 11.35
C ARG A 268 -9.20 -12.54 11.85
N MET A 269 -9.13 -11.29 11.37
CA MET A 269 -10.14 -10.28 11.65
C MET A 269 -11.45 -10.56 10.91
N CYS A 270 -11.36 -11.19 9.74
CA CYS A 270 -12.48 -11.35 8.81
C CYS A 270 -12.85 -12.82 8.58
N SER A 271 -12.09 -13.77 9.11
CA SER A 271 -12.27 -15.21 8.89
C SER A 271 -11.84 -16.01 10.12
N ASP A 272 -12.55 -17.10 10.40
CA ASP A 272 -12.17 -18.07 11.44
C ASP A 272 -11.07 -19.05 10.95
N GLU A 273 -10.78 -19.06 9.65
CA GLU A 273 -9.89 -20.03 8.99
C GLU A 273 -8.74 -19.33 8.26
N SER A 274 -7.59 -19.24 8.90
CA SER A 274 -6.36 -18.69 8.32
C SER A 274 -5.15 -19.57 8.64
N SER A 275 -4.26 -19.79 7.67
CA SER A 275 -3.05 -20.62 7.80
C SER A 275 -1.80 -19.82 7.46
N ILE A 276 -0.78 -19.89 8.31
CA ILE A 276 0.51 -19.23 8.07
C ILE A 276 1.21 -19.84 6.87
N ALA A 277 1.17 -21.16 6.71
CA ALA A 277 1.77 -21.83 5.56
C ALA A 277 1.14 -21.38 4.23
N GLU A 278 -0.19 -21.17 4.22
CA GLU A 278 -0.86 -20.63 3.04
C GLU A 278 -0.46 -19.17 2.78
N CYS A 279 -0.42 -18.34 3.83
CA CYS A 279 0.02 -16.95 3.71
C CYS A 279 1.48 -16.85 3.24
N ALA A 280 2.35 -17.76 3.71
CA ALA A 280 3.74 -17.84 3.32
C ALA A 280 3.91 -18.30 1.87
N ALA A 281 3.12 -19.27 1.40
CA ALA A 281 3.13 -19.70 0.01
C ALA A 281 2.75 -18.56 -0.94
N GLN A 282 1.68 -17.81 -0.63
CA GLN A 282 1.30 -16.62 -1.39
C GLN A 282 2.41 -15.56 -1.36
N SER A 283 2.93 -15.24 -0.16
CA SER A 283 3.96 -14.22 0.01
C SER A 283 5.25 -14.58 -0.74
N TYR A 284 5.63 -15.86 -0.73
CA TYR A 284 6.78 -16.37 -1.48
C TYR A 284 6.60 -16.13 -2.98
N GLU A 285 5.43 -16.44 -3.54
CA GLU A 285 5.16 -16.22 -4.97
C GLU A 285 5.18 -14.73 -5.32
N GLU A 286 4.47 -13.89 -4.57
CA GLU A 286 4.43 -12.44 -4.77
C GLU A 286 5.83 -11.80 -4.67
N ILE A 287 6.63 -12.23 -3.70
CA ILE A 287 8.00 -11.72 -3.50
C ILE A 287 8.91 -12.18 -4.63
N ALA A 288 8.95 -13.48 -4.94
CA ALA A 288 9.81 -14.01 -5.99
C ALA A 288 9.54 -13.34 -7.34
N VAL A 289 8.27 -13.28 -7.75
CA VAL A 289 7.86 -12.63 -9.00
C VAL A 289 8.20 -11.14 -8.99
N GLY A 290 7.96 -10.44 -7.87
CA GLY A 290 8.31 -9.04 -7.74
C GLY A 290 9.80 -8.76 -7.90
N LEU A 291 10.65 -9.55 -7.24
CA LEU A 291 12.10 -9.43 -7.35
C LEU A 291 12.59 -9.74 -8.76
N GLU A 292 12.04 -10.77 -9.41
CA GLU A 292 12.42 -11.14 -10.77
C GLU A 292 12.07 -10.06 -11.79
N ARG A 293 10.86 -9.51 -11.73
CA ARG A 293 10.43 -8.42 -12.61
C ARG A 293 11.26 -7.16 -12.40
N GLU A 294 11.50 -6.81 -11.14
CA GLU A 294 12.32 -5.66 -10.80
C GLU A 294 13.75 -5.81 -11.32
N MET A 295 14.39 -6.95 -11.09
CA MET A 295 15.75 -7.20 -11.59
C MET A 295 15.81 -7.16 -13.11
N ALA A 296 14.88 -7.82 -13.79
CA ALA A 296 14.79 -7.80 -15.26
C ALA A 296 14.62 -6.38 -15.80
N LEU A 297 13.79 -5.57 -15.15
CA LEU A 297 13.59 -4.17 -15.51
C LEU A 297 14.87 -3.35 -15.31
N ARG A 298 15.55 -3.49 -14.16
CA ARG A 298 16.81 -2.80 -13.88
C ARG A 298 17.94 -3.25 -14.83
N GLU A 299 17.91 -4.48 -15.34
CA GLU A 299 18.86 -4.98 -16.34
C GLU A 299 18.60 -4.44 -17.75
N SER A 300 17.34 -4.21 -18.10
CA SER A 300 16.96 -3.66 -19.42
C SER A 300 17.39 -2.20 -19.65
N ALA A 301 17.87 -1.52 -18.60
CA ALA A 301 18.17 -0.08 -18.58
C ALA A 301 16.98 0.84 -18.95
N ALA A 302 15.75 0.32 -18.92
CA ALA A 302 14.53 1.12 -19.10
C ALA A 302 14.31 2.15 -17.97
N VAL A 303 14.95 1.94 -16.81
CA VAL A 303 14.95 2.85 -15.67
C VAL A 303 16.30 3.56 -15.58
N PRO A 304 16.35 4.90 -15.72
CA PRO A 304 17.57 5.64 -15.50
C PRO A 304 18.12 5.39 -14.09
N THR A 305 19.39 5.00 -13.98
CA THR A 305 20.00 4.59 -12.70
C THR A 305 20.06 5.75 -11.69
N ASP A 306 20.13 6.98 -12.17
CA ASP A 306 20.07 8.21 -11.37
C ASP A 306 18.70 8.47 -10.75
N ARG A 307 17.65 7.74 -11.18
CA ARG A 307 16.29 7.85 -10.64
C ARG A 307 15.98 6.84 -9.53
N VAL A 308 16.91 5.92 -9.23
CA VAL A 308 16.70 4.89 -8.20
C VAL A 308 17.76 4.99 -7.12
N ILE A 309 17.30 5.08 -5.87
CA ILE A 309 18.12 5.12 -4.66
C ILE A 309 17.90 3.81 -3.91
N ASP A 310 18.92 2.96 -3.88
CA ASP A 310 18.87 1.69 -3.19
C ASP A 310 19.25 1.88 -1.70
N MET A 311 18.34 1.51 -0.78
CA MET A 311 18.50 1.61 0.67
C MET A 311 18.57 0.23 1.32
N GLN A 312 19.69 -0.08 1.97
CA GLN A 312 19.82 -1.31 2.75
C GLN A 312 19.12 -1.18 4.10
N TYR A 313 18.18 -2.09 4.40
CA TYR A 313 17.49 -2.11 5.69
C TYR A 313 18.45 -2.16 6.88
N ARG A 314 19.52 -2.97 6.77
CA ARG A 314 20.55 -3.08 7.81
C ARG A 314 21.20 -1.74 8.13
N ASP A 315 21.57 -0.98 7.09
CA ASP A 315 22.29 0.27 7.25
C ASP A 315 21.35 1.34 7.82
N PHE A 316 20.10 1.37 7.34
CA PHE A 316 19.05 2.25 7.84
C PHE A 316 18.71 2.01 9.32
N VAL A 317 18.60 0.76 9.76
CA VAL A 317 18.33 0.45 11.18
C VAL A 317 19.50 0.82 12.09
N ASN A 318 20.74 0.68 11.61
CA ASN A 318 21.94 1.00 12.38
C ASN A 318 22.18 2.51 12.50
N ASP A 319 22.01 3.25 11.41
CA ASP A 319 22.16 4.71 11.37
C ASP A 319 21.14 5.33 10.39
N PRO A 320 19.91 5.59 10.87
CA PRO A 320 18.86 6.15 10.02
C PRO A 320 19.22 7.56 9.53
N TRP A 321 20.03 8.32 10.27
CA TRP A 321 20.31 9.72 9.94
C TRP A 321 21.32 9.85 8.81
N THR A 322 22.37 9.02 8.80
CA THR A 322 23.30 8.96 7.67
C THR A 322 22.56 8.50 6.41
N THR A 323 21.68 7.50 6.54
CA THR A 323 20.89 6.98 5.42
C THR A 323 19.93 8.02 4.85
N ILE A 324 19.18 8.73 5.71
CA ILE A 324 18.28 9.81 5.27
C ILE A 324 19.07 10.94 4.58
N LYS A 325 20.24 11.32 5.12
CA LYS A 325 21.09 12.35 4.49
C LYS A 325 21.57 11.94 3.09
N ASP A 326 21.97 10.68 2.90
CA ASP A 326 22.35 10.16 1.57
C ASP A 326 21.15 10.16 0.61
N ILE A 327 19.96 9.74 1.07
CA ILE A 327 18.72 9.79 0.27
C ILE A 327 18.43 11.23 -0.17
N TYR A 328 18.44 12.20 0.75
CA TYR A 328 18.22 13.62 0.43
C TYR A 328 19.25 14.16 -0.57
N GLN A 329 20.53 13.83 -0.38
CA GLN A 329 21.59 14.24 -1.29
C GLN A 329 21.37 13.68 -2.71
N ARG A 330 21.00 12.40 -2.83
CA ARG A 330 20.74 11.76 -4.13
C ARG A 330 19.44 12.24 -4.80
N LEU A 331 18.48 12.70 -4.01
CA LEU A 331 17.28 13.40 -4.50
C LEU A 331 17.56 14.86 -4.88
N ASP A 332 18.82 15.32 -4.81
CA ASP A 332 19.22 16.72 -5.00
C ASP A 332 18.40 17.68 -4.12
N ARG A 333 18.23 17.30 -2.85
CA ARG A 333 17.37 18.00 -1.89
C ARG A 333 18.14 18.32 -0.61
N GLU A 334 17.94 19.54 -0.11
CA GLU A 334 18.40 19.92 1.23
C GLU A 334 17.53 19.29 2.32
N LEU A 335 18.16 18.55 3.24
CA LEU A 335 17.52 18.16 4.51
C LEU A 335 17.58 19.36 5.46
N ARG A 336 16.50 20.15 5.47
CA ARG A 336 16.41 21.34 6.32
C ARG A 336 16.42 20.96 7.81
N PRO A 337 17.00 21.80 8.70
CA PRO A 337 17.07 21.50 10.13
C PRO A 337 15.70 21.27 10.81
N ASP A 338 14.65 21.96 10.37
CA ASP A 338 13.29 21.80 10.90
C ASP A 338 12.68 20.44 10.50
N ALA A 339 12.90 19.99 9.26
CA ALA A 339 12.50 18.66 8.82
C ALA A 339 13.25 17.57 9.59
N GLU A 340 14.58 17.67 9.74
CA GLU A 340 15.37 16.69 10.51
C GLU A 340 14.90 16.62 11.97
N GLN A 341 14.58 17.76 12.59
CA GLN A 341 14.09 17.81 13.96
C GLN A 341 12.73 17.09 14.11
N ARG A 342 11.78 17.33 13.19
CA ARG A 342 10.47 16.64 13.21
C ARG A 342 10.61 15.14 13.02
N MET A 343 11.50 14.70 12.13
CA MET A 343 11.83 13.28 11.96
C MET A 343 12.36 12.67 13.25
N ARG A 344 13.27 13.37 13.95
CA ARG A 344 13.84 12.91 15.23
C ARG A 344 12.79 12.80 16.32
N GLU A 345 11.91 13.79 16.43
CA GLU A 345 10.80 13.80 17.37
C GLU A 345 9.83 12.65 17.09
N PHE A 346 9.48 12.44 15.81
CA PHE A 346 8.64 11.32 15.40
C PHE A 346 9.25 9.97 15.77
N LEU A 347 10.53 9.75 15.46
CA LEU A 347 11.23 8.49 15.77
C LEU A 347 11.33 8.23 17.27
N ALA A 348 11.52 9.28 18.08
CA ALA A 348 11.62 9.16 19.53
C ALA A 348 10.31 8.68 20.17
N VAL A 349 9.16 9.06 19.59
CA VAL A 349 7.84 8.61 20.03
C VAL A 349 7.47 7.23 19.45
N HIS A 350 8.07 6.84 18.33
CA HIS A 350 7.80 5.58 17.63
C HIS A 350 9.08 4.75 17.41
N PRO A 351 9.71 4.20 18.48
CA PRO A 351 11.03 3.55 18.40
C PRO A 351 11.08 2.20 17.65
N GLY A 352 10.06 1.86 16.86
CA GLY A 352 9.95 0.58 16.16
C GLY A 352 9.53 -0.58 17.08
N ASP A 353 8.95 -1.61 16.49
CA ASP A 353 8.34 -2.78 17.14
C ASP A 353 9.36 -3.84 17.61
N GLY A 354 10.66 -3.62 17.40
CA GLY A 354 11.74 -4.53 17.84
C GLY A 354 11.62 -5.97 17.34
N GLY A 355 10.74 -6.23 16.36
CA GLY A 355 10.45 -7.53 15.79
C GLY A 355 10.05 -8.58 16.84
N ARG A 356 9.06 -8.33 17.70
CA ARG A 356 8.57 -9.38 18.62
C ARG A 356 7.61 -10.32 17.89
N GLY A 357 8.11 -11.47 17.41
CA GLY A 357 7.31 -12.52 16.78
C GLY A 357 7.35 -13.83 17.57
N ARG A 358 6.17 -14.43 17.79
CA ARG A 358 5.99 -15.82 18.28
C ARG A 358 6.19 -16.89 17.19
N TYR A 359 6.31 -16.46 15.94
CA TYR A 359 6.37 -17.33 14.76
C TYR A 359 7.80 -17.49 14.26
N THR A 360 8.08 -18.69 13.77
CA THR A 360 9.39 -19.10 13.26
C THR A 360 9.29 -19.46 11.78
N TRP A 361 10.42 -19.54 11.08
CA TRP A 361 10.50 -20.00 9.69
C TRP A 361 9.82 -21.37 9.51
N SER A 362 9.89 -22.25 10.51
CA SER A 362 9.26 -23.57 10.44
C SER A 362 7.73 -23.53 10.29
N ASP A 363 7.07 -22.46 10.74
CA ASP A 363 5.62 -22.27 10.60
C ASP A 363 5.21 -21.98 9.14
N THR A 364 6.16 -21.57 8.29
CA THR A 364 5.90 -21.26 6.89
C THR A 364 5.64 -22.52 6.04
N GLY A 365 6.14 -23.68 6.47
CA GLY A 365 6.14 -24.89 5.66
C GLY A 365 7.06 -24.85 4.43
N LEU A 366 7.82 -23.77 4.23
CA LEU A 366 8.73 -23.60 3.10
C LEU A 366 10.10 -24.23 3.37
N GLN A 367 10.74 -24.74 2.32
CA GLN A 367 12.10 -25.28 2.39
C GLN A 367 13.12 -24.15 2.26
N GLU A 368 13.89 -23.89 3.32
CA GLU A 368 14.86 -22.78 3.34
C GLU A 368 15.81 -22.82 2.14
N GLY A 369 16.41 -23.98 1.86
CA GLY A 369 17.39 -24.11 0.77
C GLY A 369 16.83 -23.79 -0.61
N GLU A 370 15.56 -24.16 -0.87
CA GLU A 370 14.88 -23.86 -2.13
C GLU A 370 14.60 -22.37 -2.27
N VAL A 371 14.03 -21.75 -1.24
CA VAL A 371 13.72 -20.31 -1.25
C VAL A 371 15.00 -19.50 -1.34
N ARG A 372 16.06 -19.89 -0.62
CA ARG A 372 17.37 -19.23 -0.67
C ARG A 372 17.98 -19.28 -2.05
N GLU A 373 17.91 -20.42 -2.73
CA GLU A 373 18.40 -20.53 -4.10
C GLU A 373 17.59 -19.66 -5.06
N ARG A 374 16.26 -19.62 -4.90
CA ARG A 374 15.37 -18.81 -5.74
C ARG A 374 15.69 -17.31 -5.67
N VAL A 375 16.04 -16.80 -4.49
CA VAL A 375 16.31 -15.36 -4.27
C VAL A 375 17.80 -14.99 -4.31
N ARG A 376 18.70 -15.95 -4.56
CA ARG A 376 20.15 -15.72 -4.55
C ARG A 376 20.58 -14.61 -5.51
N GLY A 377 20.05 -14.62 -6.74
CA GLY A 377 20.38 -13.60 -7.74
C GLY A 377 20.07 -12.18 -7.27
N TYR A 378 18.97 -11.99 -6.53
CA TYR A 378 18.63 -10.71 -5.91
C TYR A 378 19.61 -10.33 -4.79
N GLN A 379 19.96 -11.28 -3.92
CA GLN A 379 20.91 -11.01 -2.85
C GLN A 379 22.29 -10.63 -3.39
N ASP A 380 22.77 -11.34 -4.41
CA ASP A 380 24.07 -11.10 -5.03
C ASP A 380 24.08 -9.75 -5.75
N ARG A 381 23.03 -9.43 -6.51
CA ARG A 381 22.90 -8.16 -7.26
C ARG A 381 22.94 -6.94 -6.36
N TYR A 382 22.22 -6.97 -5.25
CA TYR A 382 22.05 -5.81 -4.36
C TYR A 382 22.87 -5.91 -3.08
N GLY A 383 23.73 -6.91 -2.92
CA GLY A 383 24.56 -7.09 -1.73
C GLY A 383 23.76 -7.30 -0.44
N VAL A 384 22.58 -7.92 -0.54
CA VAL A 384 21.67 -8.12 0.61
C VAL A 384 22.19 -9.26 1.48
N PRO A 385 22.57 -8.99 2.74
CA PRO A 385 23.11 -10.03 3.62
C PRO A 385 22.05 -11.08 3.94
N THR A 386 22.49 -12.31 4.17
CA THR A 386 21.64 -13.33 4.79
C THR A 386 21.46 -12.99 6.27
N GLU A 387 20.21 -12.83 6.69
CA GLU A 387 19.82 -12.61 8.08
C GLU A 387 19.51 -13.97 8.74
N GLN A 388 19.72 -14.06 10.05
CA GLN A 388 19.31 -15.23 10.80
C GLN A 388 17.78 -15.39 10.75
N LEU A 389 17.31 -16.57 10.36
CA LEU A 389 15.89 -16.91 10.45
C LEU A 389 15.53 -17.19 11.90
N ARG A 390 14.38 -16.68 12.34
CA ARG A 390 13.84 -16.93 13.67
C ARG A 390 12.94 -18.15 13.67
#